data_AF-A0A0R3UK13-F1
#
_entry.id   AF-A0A0R3UK13-F1
#
_cell.length_a   1.000
_cell.length_b   1.000
_cell.length_c   1.000
_cell.angle_alpha   90.00
_cell.angle_beta   90.00
_cell.angle_gamma   90.00
#
_symmetry.space_group_name_H-M   'P 1'
#
loop_
_entity.id
_entity.type
_entity.pdbx_description
1 polymer ?
#
loop_
_entity_poly.entity_id
_entity_poly.type
_entity_poly.pdbx_seq_one_letter_code
_entity_poly.pdbx_strand_id
1 'polypeptide(L)' 'MSWTIGTGELPTAFTINRLMDENDLLIDVINNKLVIGDFEEAMQYQMVLQRNLVYLLRLSAKPENSDPAQINPT' A
#
# COMPACT_ATOMS: atom_id res chain seq x y z
N MET A 1 4.19 -10.47 -6.44
CA MET A 1 4.11 -10.71 -4.98
C MET A 1 4.73 -9.50 -4.28
N SER A 2 3.94 -8.71 -3.55
CA SER A 2 4.42 -7.53 -2.81
C SER A 2 4.71 -7.94 -1.38
N TRP A 3 5.96 -7.77 -0.94
CA TRP A 3 6.54 -8.36 0.28
C TRP A 3 6.14 -7.63 1.58
N THR A 4 5.33 -6.59 1.49
CA THR A 4 5.11 -5.64 2.60
C THR A 4 3.73 -5.75 3.27
N ILE A 5 2.74 -6.35 2.60
CA ILE A 5 1.37 -6.42 3.12
C ILE A 5 1.10 -7.82 3.65
N GLY A 6 1.15 -7.97 4.99
CA GLY A 6 0.77 -9.22 5.66
C GLY A 6 1.59 -9.61 6.89
N THR A 7 2.57 -8.81 7.32
CA THR A 7 3.48 -9.17 8.41
C THR A 7 2.91 -8.95 9.82
N GLY A 8 1.74 -8.29 9.95
CA GLY A 8 1.13 -7.97 11.25
C GLY A 8 1.84 -6.84 12.03
N GLU A 9 3.04 -6.46 11.62
CA GLU A 9 3.80 -5.34 12.16
C GLU A 9 3.35 -4.01 11.54
N LEU A 10 3.49 -2.93 12.29
CA LEU A 10 3.29 -1.58 11.77
C LEU A 10 4.36 -1.30 10.70
N PRO A 11 3.98 -0.83 9.50
CA PRO A 11 4.94 -0.54 8.46
C PRO A 11 5.81 0.65 8.85
N THR A 12 7.10 0.54 8.59
CA THR A 12 8.03 1.66 8.80
C THR A 12 7.83 2.71 7.71
N ALA A 13 8.32 3.94 7.93
CA ALA A 13 8.33 4.98 6.90
C ALA A 13 9.06 4.53 5.62
N PHE A 14 10.13 3.74 5.75
CA PHE A 14 10.83 3.14 4.61
C PHE A 14 9.93 2.19 3.82
N THR A 15 9.18 1.32 4.53
CA THR A 15 8.23 0.39 3.93
C THR A 15 7.12 1.12 3.19
N ILE A 16 6.61 2.23 3.76
CA ILE A 16 5.59 3.07 3.15
C ILE A 16 6.12 3.74 1.88
N ASN A 17 7.31 4.36 1.94
CA ASN A 17 7.92 5.00 0.77
C ASN A 17 8.15 4.00 -0.37
N ARG A 18 8.68 2.82 -0.06
CA ARG A 18 8.82 1.75 -1.06
C ARG A 18 7.49 1.32 -1.66
N LEU A 19 6.42 1.25 -0.85
CA LEU A 19 5.08 0.92 -1.34
C LEU A 19 4.54 2.03 -2.27
N MET A 20 4.86 3.30 -2.00
CA MET A 20 4.53 4.42 -2.87
C MET A 20 5.29 4.32 -4.21
N ASP A 21 6.61 4.05 -4.17
CA ASP A 21 7.41 3.85 -5.39
C ASP A 21 6.87 2.67 -6.24
N GLU A 22 6.45 1.58 -5.59
CA GLU A 22 5.81 0.44 -6.26
C GLU A 22 4.47 0.83 -6.90
N ASN A 23 3.69 1.72 -6.28
CA ASN A 23 2.42 2.20 -6.84
C ASN A 23 2.64 3.07 -8.09
N ASP A 24 3.67 3.93 -8.08
CA ASP A 24 4.01 4.77 -9.23
C ASP A 24 4.40 3.90 -10.43
N LEU A 25 5.25 2.88 -10.22
CA LEU A 25 5.59 1.91 -11.26
C LEU A 25 4.37 1.12 -11.77
N LEU A 26 3.45 0.73 -10.86
CA LEU A 26 2.23 0.02 -11.24
C LEU A 26 1.36 0.87 -12.17
N ILE A 27 1.25 2.18 -11.93
CA ILE A 27 0.49 3.11 -12.79
C ILE A 27 1.07 3.13 -14.20
N ASP A 28 2.40 3.22 -14.32
CA ASP A 28 3.08 3.21 -15.62
C ASP A 28 2.85 1.88 -16.37
N VAL A 29 2.97 0.75 -15.67
CA VAL A 29 2.72 -0.58 -16.24
C VAL A 29 1.27 -0.73 -16.68
N ILE A 30 0.31 -0.32 -15.87
CA ILE A 30 -1.12 -0.37 -16.20
C ILE A 30 -1.40 0.45 -17.46
N ASN A 31 -0.89 1.68 -17.53
CA ASN A 31 -1.06 2.54 -18.71
C ASN A 31 -0.50 1.90 -19.98
N ASN A 32 0.70 1.31 -19.90
CA ASN A 32 1.29 0.58 -21.03
C ASN A 32 0.39 -0.58 -21.48
N LYS A 33 -0.08 -1.40 -20.53
CA LYS A 33 -0.97 -2.54 -20.81
C LYS A 33 -2.30 -2.12 -21.43
N LEU A 34 -2.89 -1.02 -20.97
CA LEU A 34 -4.09 -0.45 -21.57
C LEU A 34 -3.86 0.03 -23.01
N VAL A 35 -2.73 0.70 -23.28
CA VAL A 35 -2.39 1.21 -24.62
C VAL A 35 -2.21 0.06 -25.63
N ILE A 36 -1.60 -1.06 -25.23
CA ILE A 36 -1.43 -2.22 -26.11
C ILE A 36 -2.67 -3.12 -26.21
N GLY A 37 -3.74 -2.81 -25.47
CA GLY A 37 -4.99 -3.57 -25.46
C GLY A 37 -4.95 -4.85 -24.61
N ASP A 38 -3.96 -4.99 -23.74
CA ASP A 38 -3.81 -6.14 -22.83
C ASP A 38 -4.59 -5.89 -21.53
N PHE A 39 -5.91 -5.94 -21.64
CA PHE A 39 -6.83 -5.58 -20.56
C PHE A 39 -6.82 -6.57 -19.39
N GLU A 40 -6.51 -7.84 -19.65
CA GLU A 40 -6.44 -8.87 -18.62
C GLU A 40 -5.28 -8.60 -17.66
N GLU A 41 -4.07 -8.38 -18.20
CA GLU A 41 -2.93 -8.00 -17.35
C GLU A 41 -3.14 -6.62 -16.71
N ALA A 42 -3.68 -5.65 -17.43
CA ALA A 42 -4.01 -4.33 -16.86
C ALA A 42 -4.92 -4.47 -15.63
N MET A 43 -5.96 -5.30 -15.70
CA MET A 43 -6.85 -5.57 -14.56
C MET A 43 -6.11 -6.25 -13.41
N GLN A 44 -5.21 -7.19 -13.69
CA GLN A 44 -4.40 -7.85 -12.66
C GLN A 44 -3.51 -6.84 -11.90
N TYR A 45 -2.81 -5.97 -12.62
CA TYR A 45 -2.02 -4.91 -11.99
C TYR A 45 -2.90 -3.88 -11.26
N GLN A 46 -4.08 -3.56 -11.79
CA GLN A 46 -5.05 -2.68 -11.12
C GLN A 46 -5.51 -3.25 -9.77
N MET A 47 -5.71 -4.57 -9.66
CA MET A 47 -6.06 -5.21 -8.38
C MET A 47 -4.93 -5.08 -7.34
N VAL A 48 -3.66 -5.17 -7.78
CA VAL A 48 -2.51 -4.98 -6.90
C VAL A 48 -2.44 -3.53 -6.41
N LEU A 49 -2.59 -2.56 -7.32
CA LEU A 49 -2.61 -1.14 -6.98
C LEU A 49 -3.76 -0.82 -6.01
N GLN A 50 -4.97 -1.33 -6.27
CA GLN A 50 -6.11 -1.16 -5.38
C GLN A 50 -5.84 -1.71 -3.97
N ARG A 51 -5.24 -2.90 -3.85
CA ARG A 51 -4.85 -3.48 -2.56
C ARG A 51 -3.93 -2.54 -1.78
N ASN A 52 -2.92 -2.00 -2.46
CA ASN A 52 -1.92 -1.12 -1.85
C ASN A 52 -2.57 0.19 -1.36
N LEU A 53 -3.40 0.82 -2.19
CA LEU A 53 -4.10 2.06 -1.83
C LEU A 53 -5.07 1.87 -0.67
N VAL A 54 -5.84 0.77 -0.65
CA VAL A 54 -6.73 0.44 0.47
C VAL A 54 -5.94 0.22 1.76
N TYR A 55 -4.77 -0.42 1.68
CA TYR A 55 -3.90 -0.59 2.84
C TYR A 55 -3.38 0.75 3.37
N LEU A 56 -2.89 1.63 2.48
CA LEU A 56 -2.43 2.98 2.86
C LEU A 56 -3.55 3.82 3.50
N LEU A 57 -4.76 3.76 2.96
CA LEU A 57 -5.93 4.42 3.54
C LEU A 57 -6.25 3.90 4.94
N ARG A 58 -6.18 2.57 5.16
CA ARG A 58 -6.40 1.96 6.49
C ARG A 58 -5.35 2.39 7.50
N LEU A 59 -4.09 2.53 7.09
CA LEU A 59 -3.03 3.05 7.96
C LEU A 59 -3.31 4.51 8.36
N SER A 60 -3.71 5.34 7.40
CA SER A 60 -4.05 6.75 7.66
C SER A 60 -5.29 6.91 8.55
N ALA A 61 -6.21 5.96 8.51
CA ALA A 61 -7.43 5.97 9.34
C ALA A 61 -7.22 5.41 10.75
N LYS A 62 -6.07 4.77 11.04
CA LYS A 62 -5.77 4.25 12.38
C LYS A 62 -5.45 5.42 13.31
N PRO A 63 -6.19 5.64 14.40
CA PRO A 63 -5.93 6.73 15.34
C PRO A 63 -4.59 6.54 16.05
N GLU A 64 -3.81 7.62 16.12
CA GLU A 64 -2.46 7.71 16.71
C GLU A 64 -2.42 7.34 18.22
N ASN A 65 -3.56 7.30 18.91
CA ASN A 65 -3.65 7.14 20.37
C ASN A 65 -3.92 5.70 20.87
N SER A 66 -3.31 4.69 20.26
CA SER A 66 -3.33 3.32 20.79
C SER A 66 -1.94 2.85 21.23
N ASP A 67 -1.20 3.74 21.87
CA ASP A 67 0.05 3.42 22.53
C ASP A 67 -0.21 3.22 24.04
N PRO A 68 -0.19 1.97 24.56
CA PRO A 68 -0.42 1.70 25.99
C PRO A 68 0.70 2.23 26.91
N ALA A 69 1.72 2.91 26.36
CA ALA A 69 2.84 3.48 27.10
C ALA A 69 2.58 4.88 27.70
N GLN A 70 1.39 5.50 27.50
CA GLN A 70 1.11 6.86 27.99
C GLN A 70 0.23 6.95 29.25
N ILE A 71 -0.05 5.85 29.95
CA ILE A 71 -0.53 5.92 31.34
C ILE A 71 0.65 6.11 32.30
N ASN A 72 1.19 7.33 32.35
CA ASN A 72 1.99 7.73 33.51
C ASN A 72 1.05 7.98 34.70
N PRO A 73 1.25 7.32 35.86
CA PRO A 73 0.53 7.67 37.06
C PRO A 73 1.15 8.95 37.63
N THR A 74 0.34 9.99 37.81
CA THR A 74 0.61 11.06 38.78
C THR A 74 -0.68 11.44 39.46
#